data_AF-A0A843JY81-F1
#
_entry.id   AF-A0A843JY81-F1
#
_cell.length_a   1.000
_cell.length_b   1.000
_cell.length_c   1.000
_cell.angle_alpha   90.00
_cell.angle_beta   90.00
_cell.angle_gamma   90.00
#
_symmetry.space_group_name_H-M   'P 1'
#
loop_
_entity.id
_entity.type
_entity.pdbx_description
1 polymer ?
#
loop_
_entity_poly.entity_id
_entity_poly.type
_entity_poly.pdbx_seq_one_letter_code
_entity_poly.pdbx_strand_id
1 'polypeptide(L)'
;MISGSHLPRLTSALLLAERIHYALVDLSNGSPTFTGCDSLRRPLQGHRHAYIFCQSEPDSIRGEITGAIVYARMGFDPKDQAALQKLSRVWGPEGLEVNLSLQGLGSREDFAEESSLLARSRCWVSCTPFLPGRHAKRTRAGAAKCDERGLQIGGPEHELRRLLALAGLPEPVAVGPVAGTMLGGREVAWREFLRQRSGGGPAKAGYGFRIEFPEAVAGPVVLGRESHFGMGGFEADGG
;
A
#
# COMPACT_ATOMS: atom_id res chain seq x y z
N MET A 1 -6.65 -8.75 13.13
CA MET A 1 -7.30 -9.96 12.59
C MET A 1 -8.62 -9.56 11.95
N ILE A 2 -8.94 -10.18 10.82
CA ILE A 2 -10.19 -9.97 10.08
C ILE A 2 -10.95 -11.29 10.02
N SER A 3 -12.24 -11.27 10.34
CA SER A 3 -13.11 -12.45 10.31
C SER A 3 -14.49 -12.14 9.73
N GLY A 4 -15.13 -13.14 9.15
CA GLY A 4 -16.44 -12.98 8.50
C GLY A 4 -16.84 -14.26 7.75
N SER A 5 -18.11 -14.34 7.35
CA SER A 5 -18.62 -15.47 6.55
C SER A 5 -18.04 -15.50 5.13
N HIS A 6 -17.76 -14.32 4.56
CA HIS A 6 -17.19 -14.16 3.23
C HIS A 6 -16.11 -13.09 3.25
N LEU A 7 -14.86 -13.52 3.43
CA LEU A 7 -13.72 -12.61 3.43
C LEU A 7 -13.41 -12.12 1.99
N PRO A 8 -13.19 -10.81 1.79
CA PRO A 8 -12.74 -10.29 0.51
C PRO A 8 -11.35 -10.82 0.18
N ARG A 9 -11.04 -10.96 -1.12
CA ARG A 9 -9.68 -11.30 -1.58
C ARG A 9 -8.76 -10.08 -1.53
N LEU A 10 -7.46 -10.32 -1.42
CA LEU A 10 -6.44 -9.26 -1.45
C LEU A 10 -6.48 -8.44 -2.75
N THR A 11 -6.95 -9.03 -3.86
CA THR A 11 -7.21 -8.30 -5.11
C THR A 11 -8.22 -7.16 -4.94
N SER A 12 -9.06 -7.21 -3.92
CA SER A 12 -10.03 -6.16 -3.57
C SER A 12 -9.62 -5.34 -2.33
N ALA A 13 -8.36 -5.45 -1.89
CA ALA A 13 -7.82 -4.76 -0.71
C ALA A 13 -8.14 -3.27 -0.67
N LEU A 14 -8.13 -2.60 -1.83
CA LEU A 14 -8.42 -1.18 -1.94
C LEU A 14 -9.80 -0.80 -1.38
N LEU A 15 -10.82 -1.65 -1.58
CA LEU A 15 -12.17 -1.39 -1.07
C LEU A 15 -12.24 -1.53 0.44
N LEU A 16 -11.62 -2.59 0.99
CA LEU A 16 -11.60 -2.81 2.43
C LEU A 16 -10.78 -1.73 3.15
N ALA A 17 -9.62 -1.37 2.62
CA ALA A 17 -8.80 -0.27 3.14
C ALA A 17 -9.57 1.06 3.14
N GLU A 18 -10.34 1.36 2.10
CA GLU A 18 -11.21 2.53 2.06
C GLU A 18 -12.29 2.49 3.16
N ARG A 19 -12.92 1.35 3.39
CA ARG A 19 -13.93 1.21 4.47
C ARG A 19 -13.32 1.36 5.86
N ILE A 20 -12.16 0.75 6.10
CA ILE A 20 -11.39 0.92 7.34
C ILE A 20 -11.06 2.39 7.56
N HIS A 21 -10.57 3.09 6.53
CA HIS A 21 -10.28 4.52 6.60
C HIS A 21 -11.53 5.32 7.00
N TYR A 22 -12.68 5.11 6.35
CA TYR A 22 -13.90 5.84 6.70
C TYR A 22 -14.36 5.59 8.14
N ALA A 23 -14.30 4.34 8.59
CA ALA A 23 -14.63 4.00 9.98
C ALA A 23 -13.67 4.69 10.96
N LEU A 24 -12.37 4.73 10.68
CA LEU A 24 -11.38 5.39 11.54
C LEU A 24 -11.55 6.92 11.55
N VAL A 25 -11.88 7.53 10.41
CA VAL A 25 -12.20 8.97 10.35
C VAL A 25 -13.41 9.29 11.22
N ASP A 26 -14.47 8.47 11.16
CA ASP A 26 -15.67 8.65 11.98
C ASP A 26 -15.39 8.43 13.48
N LEU A 27 -14.82 7.28 13.85
CA LEU A 27 -14.51 6.91 15.24
C LEU A 27 -13.54 7.89 15.92
N SER A 28 -12.65 8.51 15.14
CA SER A 28 -11.69 9.50 15.63
C SER A 28 -12.22 10.93 15.56
N ASN A 29 -13.49 11.16 15.19
CA ASN A 29 -14.05 12.50 14.95
C ASN A 29 -13.14 13.37 14.06
N GLY A 30 -12.70 12.81 12.92
CA GLY A 30 -11.93 13.50 11.91
C GLY A 30 -10.47 13.78 12.28
N SER A 31 -9.79 12.85 12.95
CA SER A 31 -8.36 13.02 13.27
C SER A 31 -7.51 13.30 12.01
N PRO A 32 -6.56 14.25 12.05
CA PRO A 32 -5.59 14.48 10.98
C PRO A 32 -4.80 13.23 10.59
N THR A 33 -4.55 12.32 11.55
CA THR A 33 -3.85 11.05 11.31
C THR A 33 -4.59 10.17 10.31
N PHE A 34 -5.92 10.15 10.32
CA PHE A 34 -6.71 9.35 9.39
C PHE A 34 -7.20 10.14 8.18
N THR A 35 -7.62 11.40 8.36
CA THR A 35 -8.12 12.24 7.26
C THR A 35 -7.02 12.69 6.31
N GLY A 36 -5.77 12.72 6.76
CA GLY A 36 -4.65 13.26 5.99
C GLY A 36 -4.73 14.77 5.77
N CYS A 37 -5.55 15.48 6.56
CA CYS A 37 -5.80 16.91 6.41
C CYS A 37 -5.58 17.66 7.74
N ASP A 38 -5.16 18.92 7.64
CA ASP A 38 -5.11 19.84 8.79
C ASP A 38 -6.51 20.37 9.17
N SER A 39 -6.56 21.21 10.21
CA SER A 39 -7.81 21.85 10.69
C SER A 39 -8.48 22.75 9.64
N LEU A 40 -7.76 23.17 8.61
CA LEU A 40 -8.27 23.97 7.48
C LEU A 40 -8.62 23.10 6.26
N ARG A 41 -8.68 21.77 6.42
CA ARG A 41 -8.92 20.77 5.36
C ARG A 41 -7.87 20.78 4.24
N ARG A 42 -6.66 21.22 4.54
CA ARG A 42 -5.55 21.17 3.57
C ARG A 42 -4.79 19.86 3.73
N PRO A 43 -4.36 19.21 2.63
CA PRO A 43 -3.58 17.98 2.71
C PRO A 43 -2.28 18.14 3.51
N LEU A 44 -2.02 17.21 4.42
CA LEU A 44 -0.77 17.12 5.16
C LEU A 44 0.41 16.84 4.22
N GLN A 45 1.55 17.46 4.53
CA GLN A 45 2.77 17.28 3.76
C GLN A 45 3.56 16.06 4.21
N GLY A 46 4.34 15.49 3.29
CA GLY A 46 5.28 14.40 3.58
C GLY A 46 4.63 13.04 3.88
N HIS A 47 3.37 12.84 3.49
CA HIS A 47 2.66 11.55 3.57
C HIS A 47 2.79 10.86 4.95
N ARG A 48 2.78 11.63 6.05
CA ARG A 48 3.00 11.08 7.40
C ARG A 48 1.76 10.46 8.05
N HIS A 49 0.59 10.68 7.44
CA HIS A 49 -0.71 10.18 7.92
C HIS A 49 -0.90 8.69 7.60
N ALA A 50 -2.02 8.13 8.06
CA ALA A 50 -2.26 6.70 8.06
C ALA A 50 -2.21 6.06 6.66
N TYR A 51 -1.62 4.87 6.64
CA TYR A 51 -1.67 3.89 5.57
C TYR A 51 -2.40 2.65 6.10
N ILE A 52 -3.23 2.05 5.26
CA ILE A 52 -3.96 0.83 5.61
C ILE A 52 -3.56 -0.27 4.64
N PHE A 53 -2.81 -1.25 5.13
CA PHE A 53 -2.33 -2.38 4.35
C PHE A 53 -3.18 -3.60 4.68
N CYS A 54 -3.90 -4.14 3.71
CA CYS A 54 -4.52 -5.45 3.86
C CYS A 54 -3.48 -6.54 3.62
N GLN A 55 -3.60 -7.65 4.33
CA GLN A 55 -2.69 -8.78 4.24
C GLN A 55 -3.47 -10.08 4.07
N SER A 56 -2.83 -11.04 3.41
CA SER A 56 -3.35 -12.39 3.23
C SER A 56 -2.30 -13.37 3.73
N GLU A 57 -2.71 -14.31 4.57
CA GLU A 57 -1.78 -15.36 5.02
C GLU A 57 -1.34 -16.24 3.83
N PRO A 58 -0.10 -16.75 3.85
CA PRO A 58 0.40 -17.66 2.81
C PRO A 58 -0.45 -18.92 2.61
N ASP A 59 -1.09 -19.41 3.68
CA ASP A 59 -1.93 -20.62 3.69
C ASP A 59 -3.41 -20.35 3.34
N SER A 60 -3.76 -19.10 3.02
CA SER A 60 -5.10 -18.76 2.54
C SER A 60 -5.46 -19.54 1.28
N ILE A 61 -6.71 -19.96 1.14
CA ILE A 61 -7.12 -20.84 0.03
C ILE A 61 -7.21 -20.08 -1.29
N ARG A 62 -7.69 -18.83 -1.27
CA ARG A 62 -7.92 -18.02 -2.48
C ARG A 62 -7.26 -16.64 -2.39
N GLY A 63 -6.39 -16.41 -1.41
CA GLY A 63 -5.82 -15.09 -1.15
C GLY A 63 -6.80 -14.18 -0.41
N GLU A 64 -7.62 -14.72 0.50
CA GLU A 64 -8.51 -13.94 1.35
C GLU A 64 -7.73 -13.01 2.28
N ILE A 65 -8.28 -11.83 2.57
CA ILE A 65 -7.69 -10.89 3.51
C ILE A 65 -7.95 -11.39 4.93
N THR A 66 -6.87 -11.69 5.64
CA THR A 66 -6.87 -12.23 7.02
C THR A 66 -6.45 -11.17 8.04
N GLY A 67 -5.75 -10.14 7.59
CA GLY A 67 -5.17 -9.10 8.44
C GLY A 67 -5.19 -7.72 7.79
N ALA A 68 -5.03 -6.70 8.63
CA ALA A 68 -4.69 -5.36 8.17
C ALA A 68 -3.75 -4.68 9.16
N ILE A 69 -2.81 -3.90 8.62
CA ILE A 69 -1.88 -3.04 9.37
C ILE A 69 -2.28 -1.59 9.12
N VAL A 70 -2.47 -0.82 10.20
CA VAL A 70 -2.63 0.63 10.14
C VAL A 70 -1.32 1.27 10.60
N TYR A 71 -0.67 2.00 9.72
CA TYR A 71 0.65 2.58 9.95
C TYR A 71 0.65 4.09 9.71
N ALA A 72 1.17 4.89 10.63
CA ALA A 72 1.34 6.33 10.44
C ALA A 72 2.73 6.75 10.93
N ARG A 73 3.50 7.45 10.08
CA ARG A 73 4.84 7.97 10.47
C ARG A 73 4.74 9.02 11.58
N MET A 74 3.61 9.72 11.68
CA MET A 74 3.36 10.69 12.74
C MET A 74 2.92 10.07 14.07
N GLY A 75 2.76 8.74 14.12
CA GLY A 75 2.25 8.04 15.30
C GLY A 75 0.73 8.17 15.45
N PHE A 76 0.22 7.56 16.53
CA PHE A 76 -1.19 7.59 16.92
C PHE A 76 -1.30 8.21 18.30
N ASP A 77 -2.02 9.32 18.42
CA ASP A 77 -2.30 9.95 19.71
C ASP A 77 -3.35 9.13 20.51
N PRO A 78 -3.63 9.45 21.78
CA PRO A 78 -4.62 8.70 22.57
C PRO A 78 -6.02 8.61 21.94
N LYS A 79 -6.44 9.62 21.16
CA LYS A 79 -7.73 9.63 20.45
C LYS A 79 -7.69 8.67 19.25
N ASP A 80 -6.59 8.66 18.51
CA ASP A 80 -6.36 7.72 17.41
C ASP A 80 -6.31 6.27 17.91
N GLN A 81 -5.62 6.04 19.02
CA GLN A 81 -5.55 4.72 19.67
C GLN A 81 -6.93 4.24 20.13
N ALA A 82 -7.73 5.12 20.72
CA ALA A 82 -9.11 4.80 21.09
C ALA A 82 -9.99 4.47 19.86
N ALA A 83 -9.78 5.14 18.73
CA ALA A 83 -10.48 4.82 17.48
C ALA A 83 -10.08 3.44 16.94
N LEU A 84 -8.78 3.12 16.95
CA LEU A 84 -8.26 1.80 16.56
C LEU A 84 -8.82 0.68 17.45
N GLN A 85 -8.93 0.90 18.76
CA GLN A 85 -9.51 -0.08 19.70
C GLN A 85 -11.01 -0.28 19.50
N LYS A 86 -11.74 0.76 19.10
CA LYS A 86 -13.19 0.70 18.83
C LYS A 86 -13.53 0.09 17.48
N LEU A 87 -12.58 0.05 16.55
CA LEU A 87 -12.78 -0.48 15.21
C LEU A 87 -13.02 -1.99 15.27
N SER A 88 -14.28 -2.39 15.27
CA SER A 88 -14.70 -3.79 15.43
C SER A 88 -15.44 -4.36 14.22
N ARG A 89 -15.98 -3.51 13.34
CA ARG A 89 -16.73 -3.95 12.16
C ARG A 89 -16.67 -2.88 11.08
N VAL A 90 -16.53 -3.33 9.83
CA VAL A 90 -16.68 -2.48 8.65
C VAL A 90 -17.61 -3.15 7.64
N TRP A 91 -18.40 -2.33 6.97
CA TRP A 91 -19.31 -2.76 5.92
C TRP A 91 -19.20 -1.84 4.71
N GLY A 92 -19.65 -2.31 3.56
CA GLY A 92 -19.50 -1.60 2.31
C GLY A 92 -20.38 -2.12 1.18
N PRO A 93 -20.20 -1.56 -0.02
CA PRO A 93 -20.88 -2.05 -1.21
C PRO A 93 -20.51 -3.50 -1.53
N GLU A 94 -21.27 -4.13 -2.42
CA GLU A 94 -21.03 -5.50 -2.90
C GLU A 94 -21.03 -6.57 -1.79
N GLY A 95 -21.77 -6.32 -0.70
CA GLY A 95 -21.88 -7.26 0.41
C GLY A 95 -20.60 -7.36 1.26
N LEU A 96 -19.68 -6.40 1.13
CA LEU A 96 -18.51 -6.34 2.00
C LEU A 96 -18.96 -6.15 3.44
N GLU A 97 -18.67 -7.13 4.28
CA GLU A 97 -18.93 -7.07 5.71
C GLU A 97 -17.89 -7.93 6.43
N VAL A 98 -17.06 -7.30 7.27
CA VAL A 98 -16.05 -8.00 8.05
C VAL A 98 -15.99 -7.47 9.48
N ASN A 99 -15.71 -8.38 10.41
CA ASN A 99 -15.37 -8.05 11.78
C ASN A 99 -13.85 -7.89 11.89
N LEU A 100 -13.45 -6.97 12.76
CA LEU A 100 -12.08 -6.58 13.00
C LEU A 100 -11.77 -6.75 14.48
N SER A 101 -10.59 -7.25 14.79
CA SER A 101 -10.07 -7.30 16.15
C SER A 101 -8.63 -6.82 16.16
N LEU A 102 -8.35 -5.79 16.96
CA LEU A 102 -7.02 -5.25 17.18
C LEU A 102 -6.16 -6.31 17.87
N GLN A 103 -5.05 -6.70 17.24
CA GLN A 103 -4.14 -7.73 17.78
C GLN A 103 -2.95 -7.11 18.51
N GLY A 104 -2.51 -5.93 18.09
CA GLY A 104 -1.37 -5.24 18.68
C GLY A 104 -1.38 -3.77 18.32
N LEU A 105 -0.74 -2.96 19.17
CA LEU A 105 -0.52 -1.54 18.96
C LEU A 105 0.88 -1.24 19.51
N GLY A 106 1.75 -0.67 18.68
CA GLY A 106 3.15 -0.46 19.03
C GLY A 106 3.91 0.30 17.95
N SER A 107 5.22 0.34 18.11
CA SER A 107 6.17 0.88 17.13
C SER A 107 6.32 -0.08 15.94
N ARG A 108 7.02 0.35 14.87
CA ARG A 108 7.29 -0.53 13.72
C ARG A 108 8.19 -1.69 14.14
N GLU A 109 9.14 -1.41 15.01
CA GLU A 109 10.15 -2.34 15.50
C GLU A 109 9.52 -3.52 16.22
N ASP A 110 8.44 -3.30 16.97
CA ASP A 110 7.72 -4.34 17.72
C ASP A 110 7.12 -5.43 16.81
N PHE A 111 6.87 -5.13 15.53
CA PHE A 111 6.25 -6.03 14.56
C PHE A 111 7.16 -6.39 13.38
N ALA A 112 8.43 -5.97 13.40
CA ALA A 112 9.32 -6.11 12.26
C ALA A 112 9.71 -7.57 11.95
N GLU A 113 9.66 -8.44 12.96
CA GLU A 113 9.92 -9.89 12.82
C GLU A 113 8.67 -10.68 12.38
N GLU A 114 7.48 -10.15 12.67
CA GLU A 114 6.19 -10.80 12.37
C GLU A 114 5.64 -10.43 10.99
N SER A 115 6.14 -9.36 10.37
CA SER A 115 5.60 -8.82 9.12
C SER A 115 6.71 -8.46 8.13
N SER A 116 6.73 -9.14 6.99
CA SER A 116 7.62 -8.85 5.86
C SER A 116 7.47 -7.42 5.33
N LEU A 117 6.29 -6.82 5.49
CA LEU A 117 6.01 -5.42 5.15
C LEU A 117 6.76 -4.44 6.07
N LEU A 118 6.94 -4.79 7.36
CA LEU A 118 7.54 -3.94 8.39
C LEU A 118 9.00 -4.29 8.69
N ALA A 119 9.52 -5.33 8.04
CA ALA A 119 10.88 -5.81 8.18
C ALA A 119 11.94 -4.78 7.74
N ARG A 120 13.19 -5.10 8.05
CA ARG A 120 14.36 -4.38 7.53
C ARG A 120 15.06 -5.28 6.51
N SER A 121 15.16 -4.83 5.25
CA SER A 121 15.72 -5.65 4.17
C SER A 121 16.43 -4.79 3.12
N ARG A 122 17.37 -5.42 2.40
CA ARG A 122 17.96 -4.86 1.17
C ARG A 122 17.10 -5.14 -0.04
N CYS A 123 16.36 -6.25 -0.04
CA CYS A 123 15.56 -6.72 -1.16
C CYS A 123 14.08 -6.62 -0.84
N TRP A 124 13.32 -6.04 -1.76
CA TRP A 124 11.89 -5.77 -1.61
C TRP A 124 11.16 -6.14 -2.88
N VAL A 125 10.04 -6.86 -2.77
CA VAL A 125 9.21 -7.27 -3.91
C VAL A 125 7.79 -6.77 -3.74
N SER A 126 7.16 -6.30 -4.81
CA SER A 126 5.77 -5.83 -4.76
C SER A 126 4.82 -6.93 -4.29
N CYS A 127 4.02 -6.64 -3.26
CA CYS A 127 2.91 -7.51 -2.83
C CYS A 127 1.55 -6.99 -3.33
N THR A 128 1.45 -5.69 -3.64
CA THR A 128 0.29 -5.06 -4.29
C THR A 128 0.74 -4.19 -5.45
N PRO A 129 -0.12 -3.92 -6.46
CA PRO A 129 0.33 -3.24 -7.67
C PRO A 129 0.74 -1.79 -7.41
N PHE A 130 1.92 -1.41 -7.88
CA PHE A 130 2.35 -0.03 -8.01
C PHE A 130 1.55 0.70 -9.09
N LEU A 131 0.96 1.84 -8.71
CA LEU A 131 0.15 2.68 -9.60
C LEU A 131 0.86 4.02 -9.88
N PRO A 132 1.39 4.24 -11.09
CA PRO A 132 2.17 5.45 -11.37
C PRO A 132 1.31 6.73 -11.31
N GLY A 133 1.87 7.76 -10.67
CA GLY A 133 1.28 9.10 -10.62
C GLY A 133 1.27 9.79 -11.98
N ARG A 134 2.38 9.64 -12.72
CA ARG A 134 2.63 10.32 -13.99
C ARG A 134 2.26 9.47 -15.22
N HIS A 135 2.30 10.12 -16.38
CA HIS A 135 2.15 9.48 -17.68
C HIS A 135 3.52 9.41 -18.38
N ALA A 136 3.77 8.28 -19.02
CA ALA A 136 5.00 8.04 -19.75
C ALA A 136 5.10 8.98 -20.96
N LYS A 137 6.16 9.78 -21.01
CA LYS A 137 6.37 10.79 -22.05
C LYS A 137 6.79 10.13 -23.36
N ARG A 138 6.29 10.67 -24.46
CA ARG A 138 6.65 10.31 -25.83
C ARG A 138 7.07 11.55 -26.59
N THR A 139 7.91 11.38 -27.60
CA THR A 139 8.23 12.44 -28.57
C THR A 139 7.02 12.72 -29.46
N ARG A 140 7.05 13.80 -30.25
CA ARG A 140 5.99 14.08 -31.24
C ARG A 140 5.84 12.95 -32.27
N ALA A 141 6.92 12.21 -32.54
CA ALA A 141 6.93 11.04 -33.43
C ALA A 141 6.45 9.74 -32.75
N GLY A 142 6.02 9.79 -31.48
CA GLY A 142 5.47 8.63 -30.75
C GLY A 142 6.50 7.74 -30.04
N ALA A 143 7.80 7.94 -30.29
CA ALA A 143 8.88 7.21 -29.62
C ALA A 143 8.93 7.53 -28.12
N ALA A 144 9.37 6.57 -27.29
CA ALA A 144 9.56 6.80 -25.86
C ALA A 144 10.61 7.91 -25.65
N LYS A 145 10.28 8.91 -24.83
CA LYS A 145 11.25 9.94 -24.43
C LYS A 145 11.99 9.43 -23.20
N CYS A 146 13.26 9.07 -23.35
CA CYS A 146 14.08 8.54 -22.26
C CYS A 146 14.97 9.62 -21.62
N ASP A 147 15.37 9.37 -20.38
CA ASP A 147 16.45 10.11 -19.70
C ASP A 147 17.84 9.55 -20.10
N GLU A 148 18.89 10.08 -19.48
CA GLU A 148 20.28 9.67 -19.72
C GLU A 148 20.56 8.20 -19.33
N ARG A 149 19.71 7.59 -18.50
CA ARG A 149 19.81 6.19 -18.08
C ARG A 149 19.01 5.25 -18.99
N GLY A 150 18.37 5.79 -20.03
CA GLY A 150 17.52 5.03 -20.95
C GLY A 150 16.11 4.76 -20.42
N LEU A 151 15.73 5.28 -19.25
CA LEU A 151 14.40 5.08 -18.67
C LEU A 151 13.40 6.05 -19.31
N GLN A 152 12.23 5.54 -19.71
CA GLN A 152 11.18 6.41 -20.26
C GLN A 152 10.72 7.40 -19.18
N ILE A 153 10.84 8.70 -19.46
CA ILE A 153 10.49 9.78 -18.53
C ILE A 153 9.01 9.68 -18.16
N GLY A 154 8.71 9.54 -16.87
CA GLY A 154 7.35 9.36 -16.36
C GLY A 154 6.75 7.97 -16.62
N GLY A 155 7.55 7.03 -17.13
CA GLY A 155 7.23 5.62 -17.17
C GLY A 155 7.27 4.98 -15.78
N PRO A 156 6.86 3.70 -15.65
CA PRO A 156 6.69 3.04 -14.35
C PRO A 156 7.95 3.00 -13.48
N GLU A 157 9.08 2.51 -14.02
CA GLU A 157 10.35 2.47 -13.27
C GLU A 157 10.91 3.87 -12.98
N HIS A 158 10.83 4.79 -13.96
CA HIS A 158 11.25 6.17 -13.76
C HIS A 158 10.45 6.85 -12.63
N GLU A 159 9.15 6.58 -12.54
CA GLU A 159 8.31 7.09 -11.44
C GLU A 159 8.62 6.41 -10.11
N LEU A 160 8.86 5.10 -10.10
CA LEU A 160 9.29 4.36 -8.91
C LEU A 160 10.56 4.98 -8.31
N ARG A 161 11.62 5.13 -9.12
CA ARG A 161 12.90 5.72 -8.67
C ARG A 161 12.73 7.15 -8.18
N ARG A 162 11.91 7.95 -8.86
CA ARG A 162 11.57 9.30 -8.38
C ARG A 162 10.89 9.27 -7.01
N LEU A 163 9.93 8.38 -6.80
CA LEU A 163 9.18 8.29 -5.55
C LEU A 163 10.05 7.76 -4.41
N LEU A 164 10.98 6.84 -4.67
CA LEU A 164 12.01 6.41 -3.72
C LEU A 164 12.83 7.61 -3.23
N ALA A 165 13.35 8.42 -4.15
CA ALA A 165 14.12 9.61 -3.81
C ALA A 165 13.29 10.64 -3.01
N LEU A 166 12.03 10.86 -3.38
CA LEU A 166 11.13 11.75 -2.63
C LEU A 166 10.78 11.23 -1.24
N ALA A 167 10.78 9.91 -1.04
CA ALA A 167 10.60 9.27 0.25
C ALA A 167 11.88 9.25 1.10
N GLY A 168 13.01 9.77 0.57
CA GLY A 168 14.31 9.75 1.23
C GLY A 168 14.95 8.36 1.29
N LEU A 169 14.53 7.43 0.43
CA LEU A 169 15.12 6.10 0.35
C LEU A 169 16.37 6.12 -0.57
N PRO A 170 17.36 5.25 -0.31
CA PRO A 170 18.55 5.15 -1.16
C PRO A 170 18.20 4.86 -2.63
N GLU A 171 19.03 5.33 -3.55
CA GLU A 171 18.91 4.93 -4.96
C GLU A 171 19.14 3.42 -5.06
N PRO A 172 18.21 2.65 -5.67
CA PRO A 172 18.34 1.22 -5.73
C PRO A 172 19.44 0.80 -6.72
N VAL A 173 20.23 -0.20 -6.33
CA VAL A 173 21.29 -0.79 -7.16
C VAL A 173 20.72 -1.65 -8.28
N ALA A 174 19.54 -2.25 -8.07
CA ALA A 174 18.81 -2.98 -9.08
C ALA A 174 17.29 -2.77 -8.95
N VAL A 175 16.61 -2.70 -10.10
CA VAL A 175 15.15 -2.74 -10.19
C VAL A 175 14.79 -3.67 -11.32
N GLY A 176 13.95 -4.67 -11.06
CA GLY A 176 13.46 -5.61 -12.05
C GLY A 176 11.93 -5.67 -12.05
N PRO A 177 11.25 -5.78 -13.20
CA PRO A 177 9.81 -5.93 -13.25
C PRO A 177 9.39 -7.31 -12.71
N VAL A 178 8.24 -7.36 -12.04
CA VAL A 178 7.54 -8.62 -11.70
C VAL A 178 6.13 -8.60 -12.29
N ALA A 179 5.63 -9.74 -12.74
CA ALA A 179 4.36 -9.84 -13.49
C ALA A 179 3.10 -9.88 -12.60
N GLY A 180 3.28 -10.31 -11.34
CA GLY A 180 2.21 -10.55 -10.39
C GLY A 180 2.77 -10.89 -9.01
N THR A 181 1.88 -11.38 -8.15
CA THR A 181 2.20 -11.87 -6.80
C THR A 181 1.59 -13.26 -6.59
N MET A 182 2.08 -14.01 -5.62
CA MET A 182 1.51 -15.29 -5.22
C MET A 182 0.44 -15.07 -4.15
N LEU A 183 -0.78 -15.54 -4.38
CA LEU A 183 -1.89 -15.47 -3.42
C LEU A 183 -2.60 -16.82 -3.36
N GLY A 184 -2.59 -17.47 -2.19
CA GLY A 184 -3.17 -18.80 -2.01
C GLY A 184 -2.65 -19.83 -3.01
N GLY A 185 -1.32 -19.89 -3.16
CA GLY A 185 -0.64 -20.86 -4.05
C GLY A 185 -0.80 -20.61 -5.55
N ARG A 186 -1.43 -19.51 -5.99
CA ARG A 186 -1.57 -19.15 -7.41
C ARG A 186 -0.92 -17.81 -7.73
N GLU A 187 -0.37 -17.70 -8.94
CA GLU A 187 0.09 -16.43 -9.49
C GLU A 187 -1.13 -15.55 -9.83
N VAL A 188 -1.11 -14.31 -9.36
CA VAL A 188 -2.17 -13.32 -9.57
C VAL A 188 -1.54 -12.10 -10.25
N ALA A 189 -2.02 -11.78 -11.44
CA ALA A 189 -1.51 -10.67 -12.22
C ALA A 189 -1.99 -9.33 -11.63
N TRP A 190 -1.18 -8.26 -11.79
CA TRP A 190 -1.55 -6.91 -11.32
C TRP A 190 -2.88 -6.39 -11.86
N ARG A 191 -3.30 -6.86 -13.05
CA ARG A 191 -4.57 -6.48 -13.66
C ARG A 191 -5.80 -6.99 -12.90
N GLU A 192 -5.65 -8.08 -12.13
CA GLU A 192 -6.72 -8.70 -11.34
C GLU A 192 -7.05 -7.90 -10.07
N PHE A 193 -6.16 -7.01 -9.65
CA PHE A 193 -6.42 -6.10 -8.54
C PHE A 193 -7.39 -4.98 -8.95
N LEU A 194 -8.28 -4.63 -8.04
CA LEU A 194 -9.00 -3.36 -8.05
C LEU A 194 -7.98 -2.24 -7.83
N ARG A 195 -7.81 -1.41 -8.85
CA ARG A 195 -6.79 -0.34 -8.90
C ARG A 195 -7.41 1.05 -8.83
N GLN A 196 -8.66 1.12 -8.41
CA GLN A 196 -9.40 2.35 -8.29
C GLN A 196 -10.50 2.24 -7.25
N ARG A 197 -10.63 3.31 -6.44
CA ARG A 197 -11.70 3.48 -5.47
C ARG A 197 -13.04 3.79 -6.15
N SER A 198 -14.14 3.62 -5.42
CA SER A 198 -15.48 3.98 -5.89
C SER A 198 -15.55 5.44 -6.34
N GLY A 199 -16.15 5.69 -7.51
CA GLY A 199 -16.31 7.04 -8.06
C GLY A 199 -15.05 7.65 -8.73
N GLY A 200 -13.96 6.89 -8.88
CA GLY A 200 -12.77 7.33 -9.63
C GLY A 200 -12.93 7.30 -11.16
N GLY A 201 -11.88 7.75 -11.88
CA GLY A 201 -11.80 7.76 -13.34
C GLY A 201 -11.57 6.39 -14.01
N PRO A 202 -10.74 6.25 -15.06
CA PRO A 202 -10.32 4.95 -15.55
C PRO A 202 -9.17 4.38 -14.72
N ALA A 203 -9.23 3.08 -14.41
CA ALA A 203 -8.19 2.40 -13.65
C ALA A 203 -6.86 2.43 -14.42
N LYS A 204 -5.79 2.88 -13.75
CA LYS A 204 -4.45 2.88 -14.33
C LYS A 204 -3.90 1.44 -14.40
N ALA A 205 -3.00 1.21 -15.36
CA ALA A 205 -2.19 -0.01 -15.39
C ALA A 205 -1.43 -0.16 -14.07
N GLY A 206 -1.49 -1.36 -13.49
CA GLY A 206 -0.69 -1.73 -12.33
C GLY A 206 0.60 -2.40 -12.76
N TYR A 207 1.66 -2.14 -12.02
CA TYR A 207 3.00 -2.70 -12.23
C TYR A 207 3.51 -3.29 -10.93
N GLY A 208 4.56 -4.09 -11.00
CA GLY A 208 5.26 -4.57 -9.82
C GLY A 208 6.75 -4.61 -10.10
N PHE A 209 7.53 -4.49 -9.03
CA PHE A 209 8.97 -4.48 -9.09
C PHE A 209 9.58 -5.32 -7.96
N ARG A 210 10.75 -5.89 -8.25
CA ARG A 210 11.74 -6.25 -7.26
C ARG A 210 12.79 -5.13 -7.20
N ILE A 211 13.11 -4.67 -6.01
CA ILE A 211 14.03 -3.57 -5.73
C ILE A 211 15.14 -4.11 -4.84
N GLU A 212 16.39 -3.82 -5.19
CA GLU A 212 17.55 -4.04 -4.34
C GLU A 212 18.18 -2.69 -3.96
N PHE A 213 18.34 -2.45 -2.66
CA PHE A 213 19.02 -1.29 -2.10
C PHE A 213 20.48 -1.60 -1.76
N PRO A 214 21.38 -0.59 -1.79
CA PRO A 214 22.78 -0.76 -1.40
C PRO A 214 22.93 -1.13 0.09
N GLU A 215 21.98 -0.72 0.92
CA GLU A 215 21.92 -1.02 2.35
C GLU A 215 20.52 -1.44 2.76
N ALA A 216 20.39 -2.10 3.92
CA ALA A 216 19.07 -2.52 4.39
C ALA A 216 18.24 -1.29 4.76
N VAL A 217 17.02 -1.19 4.21
CA VAL A 217 16.06 -0.15 4.54
C VAL A 217 14.97 -0.73 5.44
N ALA A 218 14.44 0.10 6.34
CA ALA A 218 13.29 -0.28 7.15
C ALA A 218 12.00 -0.05 6.38
N GLY A 219 11.08 -1.01 6.44
CA GLY A 219 9.73 -0.86 5.92
C GLY A 219 8.88 0.13 6.72
N PRO A 220 7.63 0.37 6.28
CA PRO A 220 7.07 -0.12 5.02
C PRO A 220 7.62 0.66 3.81
N VAL A 221 8.03 -0.07 2.77
CA VAL A 221 8.37 0.50 1.45
C VAL A 221 7.09 0.52 0.62
N VAL A 222 6.53 1.71 0.41
CA VAL A 222 5.22 1.87 -0.22
C VAL A 222 5.22 3.12 -1.10
N LEU A 223 4.83 2.96 -2.37
CA LEU A 223 5.02 3.98 -3.39
C LEU A 223 3.84 4.02 -4.36
N GLY A 224 3.57 5.21 -4.90
CA GLY A 224 2.59 5.39 -5.96
C GLY A 224 1.23 5.85 -5.46
N ARG A 225 0.27 5.87 -6.39
CA ARG A 225 -1.12 6.28 -6.11
C ARG A 225 -1.82 5.22 -5.28
N GLU A 226 -2.79 5.68 -4.49
CA GLU A 226 -3.57 4.84 -3.57
C GLU A 226 -2.72 4.09 -2.53
N SER A 227 -1.50 4.55 -2.27
CA SER A 227 -0.58 3.96 -1.30
C SER A 227 -1.13 3.98 0.12
N HIS A 228 -1.80 5.05 0.52
CA HIS A 228 -2.51 5.15 1.81
C HIS A 228 -3.63 4.10 1.97
N PHE A 229 -4.07 3.47 0.87
CA PHE A 229 -5.08 2.41 0.85
C PHE A 229 -4.49 1.05 0.41
N GLY A 230 -3.19 0.87 0.60
CA GLY A 230 -2.52 -0.42 0.48
C GLY A 230 -2.05 -0.81 -0.92
N MET A 231 -2.15 0.08 -1.92
CA MET A 231 -1.54 -0.16 -3.24
C MET A 231 -0.05 0.20 -3.26
N GLY A 232 0.71 -0.45 -4.14
CA GLY A 232 2.15 -0.23 -4.29
C GLY A 232 2.97 -0.54 -3.04
N GLY A 233 2.53 -1.51 -2.25
CA GLY A 233 3.25 -2.05 -1.11
C GLY A 233 4.29 -3.08 -1.54
N PHE A 234 5.37 -3.14 -0.78
CA PHE A 234 6.46 -4.08 -0.98
C PHE A 234 6.76 -4.83 0.31
N GLU A 235 7.09 -6.10 0.19
CA GLU A 235 7.50 -6.97 1.29
C GLU A 235 8.98 -7.32 1.15
N ALA A 236 9.63 -7.52 2.29
CA ALA A 236 11.00 -7.99 2.34
C ALA A 236 11.11 -9.35 1.63
N ASP A 237 11.96 -9.39 0.60
CA ASP A 237 12.29 -10.60 -0.13
C ASP A 237 13.55 -11.19 0.51
N GLY A 238 13.42 -12.37 1.12
CA GLY A 238 14.58 -13.16 1.51
C GLY A 238 15.17 -13.73 0.22
N GLY A 239 16.16 -13.03 -0.34
CA GLY A 239 16.75 -13.38 -1.64
C GLY A 239 17.19 -14.84 -1.76
#